data_AF-A0A2E3U9V6-F1
#
_entry.id   AF-A0A2E3U9V6-F1
#
_cell.length_a   1.000
_cell.length_b   1.000
_cell.length_c   1.000
_cell.angle_alpha   90.00
_cell.angle_beta   90.00
_cell.angle_gamma   90.00
#
_symmetry.space_group_name_H-M   'P 1'
#
loop_
_entity.id
_entity.type
_entity.pdbx_description
1 polymer ?
#
loop_
_entity_poly.entity_id
_entity_poly.type
_entity_poly.pdbx_seq_one_letter_code
_entity_poly.pdbx_strand_id
1 'polypeptide(L)'
;MMTTSGADGMRNLTPALVAILLIAAVNAAHAQTMRGSRESITQQNQHAVTHGYTFVQTSSQVAQLVDSGELVRVNPSRTMVLHNVSYPYARPAVRTLVERLSAQYFNACGEKLTVTSLTRPIARQPANASDESVHPAGMAVDLRIPSNGRCRAWLESTLLSLERNYVLDVTRERRPPHYHVAVFPENYTQYLAAMTGESREYTVRRGDTLTAVAARMNTTVAQLRVANGLRSDLIHIGQRLSVPADSGRSSAATVASANAAPAMREVTHKVQRGETLWRIASRYETSVDVLRRQNDLAGDFLQIGQTLRVVLDGS
;
A
#
# COMPACT_ATOMS: atom_id res chain seq x y z
N MET A 1 12.37 -33.53 70.44
CA MET A 1 11.40 -32.45 70.73
C MET A 1 12.07 -31.12 70.41
N MET A 2 11.41 -30.31 69.58
CA MET A 2 11.46 -28.82 69.48
C MET A 2 12.82 -28.12 69.28
N THR A 3 13.02 -27.51 68.10
CA THR A 3 13.08 -26.02 67.80
C THR A 3 14.55 -25.55 67.80
N THR A 4 15.11 -24.66 66.97
CA THR A 4 14.79 -23.35 66.36
C THR A 4 15.86 -23.06 65.26
N SER A 5 15.55 -22.48 64.10
CA SER A 5 15.74 -21.06 63.70
C SER A 5 17.13 -20.41 63.91
N GLY A 6 17.76 -19.99 62.80
CA GLY A 6 18.27 -18.62 62.63
C GLY A 6 19.80 -18.35 62.64
N ALA A 7 20.21 -17.44 61.73
CA ALA A 7 21.40 -16.57 61.71
C ALA A 7 22.73 -17.13 61.15
N ASP A 8 23.64 -16.38 60.50
CA ASP A 8 23.72 -15.05 59.86
C ASP A 8 25.18 -14.86 59.38
N GLY A 9 25.48 -13.87 58.52
CA GLY A 9 26.85 -13.35 58.27
C GLY A 9 27.58 -13.90 57.02
N MET A 10 27.58 -13.30 55.81
CA MET A 10 27.80 -11.93 55.31
C MET A 10 29.28 -11.58 55.03
N ARG A 11 29.49 -10.97 53.85
CA ARG A 11 30.64 -10.15 53.35
C ARG A 11 31.75 -10.87 52.58
N ASN A 12 32.36 -10.33 51.53
CA ASN A 12 32.15 -9.19 50.61
C ASN A 12 33.33 -9.28 49.64
N LEU A 13 33.17 -9.04 48.32
CA LEU A 13 34.19 -8.43 47.44
C LEU A 13 33.50 -7.91 46.15
N THR A 14 33.48 -6.59 45.95
CA THR A 14 33.30 -5.87 44.66
C THR A 14 34.69 -5.76 43.96
N PRO A 15 34.87 -5.44 42.65
CA PRO A 15 34.14 -4.50 41.76
C PRO A 15 33.78 -5.16 40.39
N ALA A 16 33.11 -4.58 39.39
CA ALA A 16 33.20 -3.25 38.83
C ALA A 16 31.94 -2.89 38.02
N LEU A 17 31.69 -1.59 38.01
CA LEU A 17 30.65 -0.87 37.30
C LEU A 17 30.87 -1.02 35.78
N VAL A 18 30.01 -1.76 35.08
CA VAL A 18 29.80 -1.56 33.63
C VAL A 18 28.42 -0.93 33.50
N ALA A 19 28.40 0.39 33.49
CA ALA A 19 27.26 1.14 33.01
C ALA A 19 27.13 0.85 31.51
N ILE A 20 26.32 -0.15 31.16
CA ILE A 20 25.79 -0.27 29.81
C ILE A 20 24.82 0.89 29.66
N LEU A 21 25.35 2.00 29.14
CA LEU A 21 24.55 3.03 28.54
C LEU A 21 23.85 2.36 27.35
N LEU A 22 22.64 1.85 27.58
CA LEU A 22 21.68 1.58 26.54
C LEU A 22 21.41 2.93 25.88
N ILE A 23 22.24 3.28 24.90
CA ILE A 23 21.85 4.24 23.88
C ILE A 23 20.69 3.54 23.18
N ALA A 24 19.49 3.88 23.63
CA ALA A 24 18.30 3.71 22.82
C ALA A 24 18.62 4.45 21.51
N ALA A 25 19.04 3.71 20.49
CA ALA A 25 19.00 4.20 19.13
C ALA A 25 17.52 4.46 18.88
N VAL A 26 17.13 5.72 19.06
CA VAL A 26 15.81 6.22 18.70
C VAL A 26 15.69 5.91 17.22
N ASN A 27 14.91 4.88 16.90
CA ASN A 27 14.45 4.64 15.54
C ASN A 27 13.72 5.90 15.11
N ALA A 28 14.42 6.80 14.43
CA ALA A 28 13.79 7.72 13.52
C ALA A 28 13.32 6.87 12.34
N ALA A 29 12.17 6.22 12.52
CA ALA A 29 11.32 5.84 11.41
C ALA A 29 11.33 7.04 10.46
N HIS A 30 11.71 6.83 9.20
CA HIS A 30 11.62 7.87 8.18
C HIS A 30 10.25 8.49 8.34
N ALA A 31 10.22 9.73 8.83
CA ALA A 31 8.98 10.32 9.25
C ALA A 31 8.12 10.35 8.00
N GLN A 32 7.03 9.58 8.03
CA GLN A 32 5.86 9.72 7.18
C GLN A 32 5.27 11.09 7.47
N THR A 33 6.00 12.08 7.02
CA THR A 33 5.59 13.45 7.09
C THR A 33 4.60 13.55 5.94
N MET A 34 3.34 13.87 6.22
CA MET A 34 2.37 14.34 5.22
C MET A 34 2.85 15.67 4.57
N ARG A 35 4.15 15.82 4.33
CA ARG A 35 4.82 16.90 3.63
C ARG A 35 4.93 16.40 2.20
N GLY A 36 4.16 17.01 1.33
CA GLY A 36 4.32 16.76 -0.10
C GLY A 36 5.72 17.12 -0.55
N SER A 37 6.18 16.42 -1.58
CA SER A 37 7.42 16.71 -2.29
C SER A 37 7.15 16.68 -3.79
N ARG A 38 8.06 17.22 -4.61
CA ARG A 38 7.92 17.11 -6.07
C ARG A 38 7.92 15.64 -6.50
N GLU A 39 8.75 14.83 -5.86
CA GLU A 39 8.87 13.39 -6.11
C GLU A 39 7.56 12.64 -5.82
N SER A 40 6.86 13.02 -4.75
CA SER A 40 5.52 12.49 -4.42
C SER A 40 4.51 12.79 -5.53
N ILE A 41 4.42 14.04 -5.98
CA ILE A 41 3.51 14.42 -7.09
C ILE A 41 3.88 13.70 -8.39
N THR A 42 5.18 13.62 -8.73
CA THR A 42 5.65 12.89 -9.92
C THR A 42 5.33 11.41 -9.83
N GLN A 43 5.47 10.79 -8.65
CA GLN A 43 5.11 9.39 -8.44
C GLN A 43 3.61 9.14 -8.67
N GLN A 44 2.75 10.01 -8.13
CA GLN A 44 1.31 9.93 -8.34
C GLN A 44 0.96 10.00 -9.82
N ASN A 45 1.54 10.97 -10.55
CA ASN A 45 1.34 11.12 -11.98
C ASN A 45 1.81 9.90 -12.76
N GLN A 46 3.02 9.41 -12.46
CA GLN A 46 3.61 8.24 -13.10
C GLN A 46 2.73 7.00 -12.88
N HIS A 47 2.09 6.87 -11.71
CA HIS A 47 1.14 5.78 -11.46
C HIS A 47 -0.05 5.86 -12.42
N ALA A 48 -0.67 7.04 -12.59
CA ALA A 48 -1.77 7.23 -13.52
C ALA A 48 -1.37 6.91 -14.97
N VAL A 49 -0.21 7.42 -15.41
CA VAL A 49 0.33 7.20 -16.77
C VAL A 49 0.63 5.73 -17.02
N THR A 50 1.29 5.05 -16.07
CA THR A 50 1.69 3.64 -16.21
C THR A 50 0.48 2.72 -16.31
N HIS A 51 -0.62 3.05 -15.64
CA HIS A 51 -1.87 2.29 -15.69
C HIS A 51 -2.81 2.75 -16.82
N GLY A 52 -2.35 3.63 -17.71
CA GLY A 52 -3.10 4.06 -18.90
C GLY A 52 -4.35 4.87 -18.57
N TYR A 53 -4.37 5.59 -17.45
CA TYR A 53 -5.53 6.37 -17.07
C TYR A 53 -5.68 7.62 -17.93
N THR A 54 -6.90 7.82 -18.41
CA THR A 54 -7.26 9.05 -19.12
C THR A 54 -7.28 10.22 -18.14
N PHE A 55 -6.55 11.28 -18.48
CA PHE A 55 -6.63 12.58 -17.82
C PHE A 55 -7.72 13.43 -18.48
N VAL A 56 -8.82 13.66 -17.77
CA VAL A 56 -9.99 14.33 -18.31
C VAL A 56 -9.69 15.79 -18.64
N GLN A 57 -9.90 16.17 -19.89
CA GLN A 57 -9.66 17.52 -20.39
C GLN A 57 -10.81 18.47 -20.06
N THR A 58 -12.06 18.04 -20.30
CA THR A 58 -13.25 18.91 -20.26
C THR A 58 -14.39 18.29 -19.44
N SER A 59 -15.40 19.10 -19.11
CA SER A 59 -16.63 18.59 -18.45
C SER A 59 -17.35 17.52 -19.27
N SER A 60 -17.37 17.64 -20.60
CA SER A 60 -18.06 16.66 -21.46
C SER A 60 -17.34 15.32 -21.46
N GLN A 61 -16.00 15.32 -21.39
CA GLN A 61 -15.23 14.09 -21.28
C GLN A 61 -15.42 13.40 -19.91
N VAL A 62 -15.75 14.14 -18.84
CA VAL A 62 -16.18 13.49 -17.57
C VAL A 62 -17.39 12.61 -17.81
N ALA A 63 -18.41 13.10 -18.53
CA ALA A 63 -19.62 12.33 -18.80
C ALA A 63 -19.31 11.06 -19.62
N GLN A 64 -18.45 11.15 -20.63
CA GLN A 64 -18.03 10.00 -21.43
C GLN A 64 -17.37 8.90 -20.60
N LEU A 65 -16.51 9.28 -19.65
CA LEU A 65 -15.86 8.32 -18.75
C LEU A 65 -16.82 7.77 -17.69
N VAL A 66 -17.88 8.50 -17.35
CA VAL A 66 -18.96 7.97 -16.51
C VAL A 66 -19.78 6.94 -17.28
N ASP A 67 -20.12 7.23 -18.53
CA ASP A 67 -20.87 6.32 -19.40
C ASP A 67 -20.08 5.04 -19.71
N SER A 68 -18.75 5.12 -19.82
CA SER A 68 -17.88 3.95 -19.97
C SER A 68 -17.64 3.16 -18.67
N GLY A 69 -18.05 3.70 -17.52
CA GLY A 69 -17.81 3.11 -16.19
C GLY A 69 -16.40 3.32 -15.64
N GLU A 70 -15.54 4.04 -16.35
CA GLU A 70 -14.19 4.39 -15.88
C GLU A 70 -14.19 5.33 -14.68
N LEU A 71 -15.15 6.25 -14.64
CA LEU A 71 -15.46 7.09 -13.49
C LEU A 71 -16.84 6.74 -12.96
N VAL A 72 -16.99 6.78 -11.64
CA VAL A 72 -18.26 6.50 -10.96
C VAL A 72 -18.62 7.62 -10.02
N ARG A 73 -19.92 7.87 -9.86
CA ARG A 73 -20.42 8.90 -8.94
C ARG A 73 -20.12 8.51 -7.50
N VAL A 74 -19.58 9.46 -6.75
CA VAL A 74 -19.44 9.43 -5.30
C VAL A 74 -20.63 10.20 -4.71
N ASN A 75 -21.42 9.54 -3.86
CA ASN A 75 -22.63 10.14 -3.29
C ASN A 75 -22.40 10.56 -1.84
N PRO A 76 -22.96 11.71 -1.37
CA PRO A 76 -23.06 11.98 0.06
C PRO A 76 -23.77 10.83 0.79
N SER A 77 -23.46 10.65 2.07
CA SER A 77 -24.03 9.56 2.87
C SER A 77 -24.30 10.00 4.30
N ARG A 78 -24.74 9.05 5.15
CA ARG A 78 -24.83 9.28 6.60
C ARG A 78 -23.45 9.60 7.22
N THR A 79 -22.37 9.14 6.61
CA THR A 79 -21.00 9.20 7.14
C THR A 79 -20.10 10.19 6.39
N MET A 80 -20.58 10.74 5.27
CA MET A 80 -19.79 11.60 4.39
C MET A 80 -20.60 12.79 3.86
N VAL A 81 -19.94 13.95 3.76
CA VAL A 81 -20.44 15.16 3.10
C VAL A 81 -19.52 15.52 1.93
N LEU A 82 -20.11 15.92 0.81
CA LEU A 82 -19.40 16.58 -0.30
C LEU A 82 -19.60 18.09 -0.18
N HIS A 83 -18.51 18.84 0.03
CA HIS A 83 -18.55 20.29 0.21
C HIS A 83 -17.98 20.99 -1.02
N ASN A 84 -18.85 21.58 -1.84
CA ASN A 84 -18.50 22.29 -3.09
C ASN A 84 -17.76 21.43 -4.13
N VAL A 85 -18.13 20.14 -4.25
CA VAL A 85 -17.54 19.22 -5.23
C VAL A 85 -18.33 19.28 -6.54
N SER A 86 -17.84 20.05 -7.52
CA SER A 86 -18.52 20.23 -8.82
C SER A 86 -18.57 18.98 -9.68
N TYR A 87 -17.59 18.09 -9.52
CA TYR A 87 -17.47 16.84 -10.28
C TYR A 87 -17.34 15.67 -9.28
N PRO A 88 -18.46 15.19 -8.71
CA PRO A 88 -18.46 14.17 -7.68
C PRO A 88 -18.25 12.77 -8.28
N TYR A 89 -17.18 12.61 -9.06
CA TYR A 89 -16.82 11.38 -9.76
C TYR A 89 -15.40 11.01 -9.41
N ALA A 90 -15.10 9.72 -9.37
CA ALA A 90 -13.76 9.21 -9.15
C ALA A 90 -13.64 7.80 -9.77
N ARG A 91 -12.42 7.26 -9.85
CA ARG A 91 -12.23 5.85 -10.20
C ARG A 91 -12.94 4.95 -9.18
N PRO A 92 -13.44 3.75 -9.56
CA PRO A 92 -14.19 2.86 -8.65
C PRO A 92 -13.48 2.54 -7.32
N ALA A 93 -12.17 2.32 -7.35
CA ALA A 93 -11.40 2.04 -6.13
C ALA A 93 -11.33 3.26 -5.20
N VAL A 94 -11.22 4.47 -5.76
CA VAL A 94 -11.22 5.73 -4.98
C VAL A 94 -12.56 5.92 -4.28
N ARG A 95 -13.69 5.71 -4.99
CA ARG A 95 -15.03 5.73 -4.37
C ARG A 95 -15.09 4.75 -3.20
N THR A 96 -14.65 3.51 -3.43
CA THR A 96 -14.66 2.45 -2.42
C THR A 96 -13.80 2.81 -1.21
N LEU A 97 -12.64 3.43 -1.42
CA LEU A 97 -11.76 3.92 -0.36
C LEU A 97 -12.47 4.97 0.48
N VAL A 98 -12.99 6.00 -0.16
CA VAL A 98 -13.61 7.14 0.50
C VAL A 98 -14.86 6.71 1.28
N GLU A 99 -15.69 5.83 0.72
CA GLU A 99 -16.87 5.30 1.41
C GLU A 99 -16.48 4.53 2.68
N ARG A 100 -15.51 3.61 2.59
CA ARG A 100 -15.02 2.83 3.74
C ARG A 100 -14.33 3.72 4.79
N LEU A 101 -13.47 4.63 4.35
CA LEU A 101 -12.81 5.59 5.23
C LEU A 101 -13.83 6.45 5.96
N SER A 102 -14.87 6.95 5.27
CA SER A 102 -15.91 7.77 5.89
C SER A 102 -16.69 7.01 6.96
N ALA A 103 -17.00 5.73 6.73
CA ALA A 103 -17.72 4.91 7.69
C ALA A 103 -16.89 4.64 8.95
N GLN A 104 -15.61 4.28 8.78
CA GLN A 104 -14.68 4.07 9.88
C GLN A 104 -14.44 5.35 10.68
N TYR A 105 -14.26 6.47 9.98
CA TYR A 105 -14.11 7.79 10.58
C TYR A 105 -15.35 8.15 11.41
N PHE A 106 -16.55 8.01 10.83
CA PHE A 106 -17.80 8.30 11.53
C PHE A 106 -17.97 7.44 12.78
N ASN A 107 -17.62 6.15 12.73
CA ASN A 107 -17.68 5.26 13.89
C ASN A 107 -16.67 5.64 14.98
N ALA A 108 -15.47 6.09 14.60
CA ALA A 108 -14.43 6.48 15.55
C ALA A 108 -14.67 7.86 16.17
N CYS A 109 -15.34 8.76 15.44
CA CYS A 109 -15.41 10.19 15.76
C CYS A 109 -16.81 10.75 16.00
N GLY A 110 -17.85 10.09 15.51
CA GLY A 110 -19.22 10.63 15.53
C GLY A 110 -19.45 11.81 14.58
N GLU A 111 -18.47 12.19 13.75
CA GLU A 111 -18.59 13.30 12.79
C GLU A 111 -18.41 12.80 11.35
N LYS A 112 -19.01 13.50 10.38
CA LYS A 112 -18.97 13.10 8.97
C LYS A 112 -17.63 13.48 8.33
N LEU A 113 -17.06 12.58 7.54
CA LEU A 113 -15.90 12.90 6.72
C LEU A 113 -16.30 13.92 5.64
N THR A 114 -15.55 15.01 5.49
CA THR A 114 -15.84 16.05 4.50
C THR A 114 -14.87 15.96 3.33
N VAL A 115 -15.39 15.58 2.17
CA VAL A 115 -14.68 15.60 0.89
C VAL A 115 -14.87 16.97 0.24
N THR A 116 -13.77 17.61 -0.15
CA THR A 116 -13.77 18.95 -0.75
C THR A 116 -13.40 18.96 -2.23
N SER A 117 -12.86 17.86 -2.76
CA SER A 117 -12.64 17.68 -4.20
C SER A 117 -12.50 16.21 -4.57
N LEU A 118 -12.83 15.88 -5.82
CA LEU A 118 -12.64 14.58 -6.47
C LEU A 118 -12.07 14.81 -7.88
N THR A 119 -12.58 14.15 -8.92
CA THR A 119 -12.16 14.43 -10.31
C THR A 119 -12.28 15.92 -10.62
N ARG A 120 -11.29 16.49 -11.30
CA ARG A 120 -11.35 17.87 -11.79
C ARG A 120 -10.73 17.92 -13.19
N PRO A 121 -11.51 18.25 -14.24
CA PRO A 121 -10.97 18.34 -15.59
C PRO A 121 -9.85 19.38 -15.71
N ILE A 122 -8.91 19.18 -16.63
CA ILE A 122 -7.80 20.11 -16.88
C ILE A 122 -8.32 21.54 -17.14
N ALA A 123 -9.35 21.69 -17.97
CA ALA A 123 -9.97 22.98 -18.28
C ALA A 123 -10.63 23.70 -17.08
N ARG A 124 -10.68 23.05 -15.91
CA ARG A 124 -11.29 23.57 -14.67
C ARG A 124 -10.32 23.53 -13.49
N GLN A 125 -9.04 23.23 -13.72
CA GLN A 125 -8.02 23.28 -12.67
C GLN A 125 -7.83 24.72 -12.19
N PRO A 126 -7.57 24.94 -10.89
CA PRO A 126 -7.18 26.26 -10.40
C PRO A 126 -5.84 26.67 -11.00
N ALA A 127 -5.58 27.97 -11.09
CA ALA A 127 -4.37 28.51 -11.71
C ALA A 127 -3.05 28.03 -11.08
N ASN A 128 -3.09 27.57 -9.83
CA ASN A 128 -1.94 27.04 -9.10
C ASN A 128 -1.87 25.51 -9.07
N ALA A 129 -2.67 24.81 -9.88
CA ALA A 129 -2.56 23.36 -10.00
C ALA A 129 -1.23 22.96 -10.64
N SER A 130 -0.65 21.85 -10.19
CA SER A 130 0.47 21.22 -10.88
C SER A 130 0.00 20.58 -12.18
N ASP A 131 0.83 20.65 -13.23
CA ASP A 131 0.63 19.91 -14.48
C ASP A 131 0.62 18.38 -14.26
N GLU A 132 1.24 17.93 -13.17
CA GLU A 132 1.31 16.53 -12.76
C GLU A 132 0.10 16.07 -11.92
N SER A 133 -0.89 16.92 -11.68
CA SER A 133 -2.08 16.61 -10.86
C SER A 133 -2.81 15.35 -11.34
N VAL A 134 -3.22 14.49 -10.39
CA VAL A 134 -4.00 13.28 -10.67
C VAL A 134 -5.50 13.44 -10.44
N HIS A 135 -5.98 14.64 -10.13
CA HIS A 135 -7.42 14.95 -10.15
C HIS A 135 -8.05 14.69 -11.52
N PRO A 136 -7.46 15.08 -12.67
CA PRO A 136 -8.03 14.75 -13.97
C PRO A 136 -8.07 13.24 -14.25
N ALA A 137 -7.20 12.43 -13.62
CA ALA A 137 -7.22 10.98 -13.76
C ALA A 137 -8.29 10.28 -12.90
N GLY A 138 -8.95 11.03 -12.01
CA GLY A 138 -9.93 10.53 -11.05
C GLY A 138 -9.34 9.71 -9.91
N MET A 139 -8.04 9.86 -9.64
CA MET A 139 -7.32 9.17 -8.55
C MET A 139 -7.26 9.97 -7.25
N ALA A 140 -7.41 11.30 -7.31
CA ALA A 140 -7.29 12.15 -6.14
C ALA A 140 -8.62 12.42 -5.43
N VAL A 141 -8.54 12.55 -4.10
CA VAL A 141 -9.57 13.08 -3.23
C VAL A 141 -8.96 14.10 -2.28
N ASP A 142 -9.60 15.27 -2.14
CA ASP A 142 -9.23 16.26 -1.14
C ASP A 142 -10.15 16.14 0.08
N LEU A 143 -9.56 16.03 1.26
CA LEU A 143 -10.27 15.89 2.53
C LEU A 143 -10.06 17.12 3.42
N ARG A 144 -11.13 17.61 4.03
CA ARG A 144 -11.02 18.68 5.03
C ARG A 144 -10.24 18.17 6.24
N ILE A 145 -9.32 19.00 6.75
CA ILE A 145 -8.65 18.73 8.02
C ILE A 145 -9.67 18.85 9.17
N PRO A 146 -9.88 17.81 9.99
CA PRO A 146 -10.79 17.88 11.13
C PRO A 146 -10.36 18.95 12.13
N SER A 147 -11.31 19.71 12.68
CA SER A 147 -11.03 20.68 13.75
C SER A 147 -10.74 19.98 15.09
N ASN A 148 -11.45 18.88 15.36
CA ASN A 148 -11.23 18.02 16.51
C ASN A 148 -9.87 17.31 16.43
N GLY A 149 -9.01 17.51 17.43
CA GLY A 149 -7.65 16.97 17.45
C GLY A 149 -7.58 15.44 17.49
N ARG A 150 -8.50 14.77 18.21
CA ARG A 150 -8.57 13.30 18.27
C ARG A 150 -8.95 12.71 16.92
N CYS A 151 -9.90 13.34 16.23
CA CYS A 151 -10.36 12.89 14.92
C CYS A 151 -9.36 13.18 13.81
N ARG A 152 -8.66 14.31 13.91
CA ARG A 152 -7.49 14.59 13.08
C ARG A 152 -6.43 13.51 13.24
N ALA A 153 -6.03 13.20 14.47
CA ALA A 153 -5.02 12.18 14.74
C ALA A 153 -5.44 10.79 14.23
N TRP A 154 -6.73 10.43 14.39
CA TRP A 154 -7.27 9.17 13.86
C TRP A 154 -7.18 9.13 12.33
N LEU A 155 -7.59 10.21 11.66
CA LEU A 155 -7.57 10.29 10.19
C LEU A 155 -6.15 10.24 9.66
N GLU A 156 -5.24 11.05 10.23
CA GLU A 156 -3.83 11.08 9.89
C GLU A 156 -3.18 9.70 10.09
N SER A 157 -3.40 9.04 11.23
CA SER A 157 -2.88 7.70 11.49
C SER A 157 -3.41 6.67 10.48
N THR A 158 -4.67 6.77 10.09
CA THR A 158 -5.29 5.86 9.13
C THR A 158 -4.72 6.07 7.73
N LEU A 159 -4.62 7.33 7.28
CA LEU A 159 -4.05 7.67 5.98
C LEU A 159 -2.58 7.27 5.89
N LEU A 160 -1.77 7.55 6.92
CA LEU A 160 -0.37 7.12 6.97
C LEU A 160 -0.23 5.59 6.99
N SER A 161 -1.19 4.87 7.59
CA SER A 161 -1.19 3.40 7.53
C SER A 161 -1.48 2.88 6.12
N LEU A 162 -2.39 3.52 5.38
CA LEU A 162 -2.66 3.18 3.99
C LEU A 162 -1.48 3.55 3.08
N GLU A 163 -0.82 4.69 3.34
CA GLU A 163 0.42 5.09 2.67
C GLU A 163 1.55 4.07 2.89
N ARG A 164 1.72 3.55 4.12
CA ARG A 164 2.66 2.45 4.42
C ARG A 164 2.42 1.20 3.60
N ASN A 165 1.16 0.92 3.27
CA ASN A 165 0.77 -0.22 2.44
C ASN A 165 0.81 0.12 0.93
N TYR A 166 1.29 1.31 0.57
CA TYR A 166 1.42 1.78 -0.79
C TYR A 166 0.10 1.71 -1.58
N VAL A 167 -1.03 1.96 -0.91
CA VAL A 167 -2.34 2.03 -1.58
C VAL A 167 -2.77 3.46 -1.90
N LEU A 168 -2.09 4.44 -1.31
CA LEU A 168 -2.27 5.85 -1.55
C LEU A 168 -0.98 6.60 -1.21
N ASP A 169 -0.93 7.86 -1.64
CA ASP A 169 -0.01 8.89 -1.14
C ASP A 169 -0.85 10.03 -0.53
N VAL A 170 -0.43 10.57 0.62
CA VAL A 170 -1.14 11.64 1.32
C VAL A 170 -0.22 12.83 1.61
N THR A 171 -0.65 14.00 1.16
CA THR A 171 -0.01 15.28 1.43
C THR A 171 -0.95 16.19 2.21
N ARG A 172 -0.44 16.86 3.25
CA ARG A 172 -1.14 17.93 3.95
C ARG A 172 -0.82 19.27 3.30
N GLU A 173 -1.80 19.78 2.57
CA GLU A 173 -1.72 21.08 1.91
C GLU A 173 -1.89 22.24 2.89
N ARG A 174 -1.23 23.37 2.57
CA ARG A 174 -1.22 24.54 3.46
C ARG A 174 -2.22 25.62 3.06
N ARG A 175 -2.52 25.78 1.77
CA ARG A 175 -3.33 26.90 1.25
C ARG A 175 -4.20 26.48 0.07
N PRO A 176 -5.52 26.27 0.27
CA PRO A 176 -6.19 26.15 1.58
C PRO A 176 -5.75 24.88 2.34
N PRO A 177 -5.87 24.81 3.68
CA PRO A 177 -5.52 23.60 4.42
C PRO A 177 -6.48 22.43 4.13
N HIS A 178 -5.95 21.35 3.55
CA HIS A 178 -6.66 20.09 3.32
C HIS A 178 -5.65 18.94 3.25
N TYR A 179 -6.12 17.69 3.27
CA TYR A 179 -5.32 16.56 2.84
C TYR A 179 -5.59 16.31 1.37
N HIS A 180 -4.55 16.31 0.55
CA HIS A 180 -4.58 15.76 -0.79
C HIS A 180 -4.23 14.28 -0.69
N VAL A 181 -5.12 13.41 -1.15
CA VAL A 181 -4.93 11.95 -1.11
C VAL A 181 -5.02 11.41 -2.53
N ALA A 182 -3.89 10.93 -3.05
CA ALA A 182 -3.81 10.25 -4.33
C ALA A 182 -3.91 8.75 -4.10
N VAL A 183 -5.03 8.14 -4.47
CA VAL A 183 -5.25 6.70 -4.32
C VAL A 183 -4.64 5.98 -5.52
N PHE A 184 -3.95 4.86 -5.28
CA PHE A 184 -3.42 3.94 -6.28
C PHE A 184 -4.45 2.81 -6.49
N PRO A 185 -5.35 2.89 -7.50
CA PRO A 185 -6.57 2.07 -7.53
C PRO A 185 -6.32 0.56 -7.59
N GLU A 186 -5.34 0.11 -8.36
CA GLU A 186 -4.94 -1.29 -8.46
C GLU A 186 -4.41 -1.79 -7.12
N ASN A 187 -3.52 -1.04 -6.49
CA ASN A 187 -2.93 -1.39 -5.19
C ASN A 187 -4.00 -1.44 -4.11
N TYR A 188 -4.93 -0.49 -4.09
CA TYR A 188 -6.02 -0.49 -3.13
C TYR A 188 -7.00 -1.66 -3.34
N THR A 189 -7.31 -1.98 -4.60
CA THR A 189 -8.11 -3.17 -4.93
C THR A 189 -7.40 -4.44 -4.46
N GLN A 190 -6.07 -4.50 -4.61
CA GLN A 190 -5.27 -5.63 -4.16
C GLN A 190 -5.28 -5.78 -2.64
N TYR A 191 -5.06 -4.67 -1.94
CA TYR A 191 -5.10 -4.57 -0.48
C TYR A 191 -6.44 -5.00 0.10
N LEU A 192 -7.55 -4.56 -0.51
CA LEU A 192 -8.88 -4.95 -0.04
C LEU A 192 -9.12 -6.45 -0.14
N ALA A 193 -8.79 -7.08 -1.26
CA ALA A 193 -9.02 -8.52 -1.38
C ALA A 193 -8.13 -9.32 -0.40
N ALA A 194 -6.88 -8.89 -0.18
CA ALA A 194 -6.01 -9.50 0.83
C ALA A 194 -6.59 -9.40 2.25
N MET A 195 -7.27 -8.30 2.58
CA MET A 195 -7.90 -8.08 3.88
C MET A 195 -9.23 -8.82 4.07
N THR A 196 -10.07 -8.91 3.04
CA THR A 196 -11.41 -9.48 3.16
C THR A 196 -11.44 -11.00 3.00
N GLY A 197 -10.33 -11.61 2.54
CA GLY A 197 -10.29 -13.03 2.21
C GLY A 197 -11.23 -13.42 1.06
N GLU A 198 -11.72 -12.43 0.30
CA GLU A 198 -12.57 -12.68 -0.86
C GLU A 198 -11.74 -13.28 -2.00
N SER A 199 -12.13 -14.47 -2.45
CA SER A 199 -11.56 -15.08 -3.64
C SER A 199 -11.99 -14.28 -4.89
N ARG A 200 -11.03 -13.85 -5.71
CA ARG A 200 -11.29 -13.16 -6.99
C ARG A 200 -11.58 -14.20 -8.07
N GLU A 201 -12.50 -13.96 -9.00
CA GLU A 201 -12.62 -14.81 -10.19
C GLU A 201 -11.70 -14.32 -11.33
N TYR A 202 -11.09 -15.26 -12.05
CA TYR A 202 -10.28 -15.00 -13.24
C TYR A 202 -10.71 -15.89 -14.41
N THR A 203 -11.12 -15.28 -15.54
CA THR A 203 -11.41 -16.03 -16.77
C THR A 203 -10.16 -16.14 -17.64
N VAL A 204 -9.71 -17.37 -17.87
CA VAL A 204 -8.53 -17.71 -18.66
C VAL A 204 -8.66 -17.19 -20.08
N ARG A 205 -7.62 -16.46 -20.54
CA ARG A 205 -7.53 -15.84 -21.86
C ARG A 205 -6.61 -16.66 -22.76
N ARG A 206 -6.68 -16.37 -24.06
CA ARG A 206 -5.78 -16.99 -25.06
C ARG A 206 -4.32 -16.70 -24.69
N GLY A 207 -3.53 -17.76 -24.53
CA GLY A 207 -2.10 -17.69 -24.21
C GLY A 207 -1.78 -17.65 -22.71
N ASP A 208 -2.75 -17.74 -21.82
CA ASP A 208 -2.48 -17.84 -20.38
C ASP A 208 -1.92 -19.23 -20.01
N THR A 209 -0.99 -19.24 -19.06
CA THR A 209 -0.55 -20.42 -18.31
C THR A 209 -0.88 -20.24 -16.83
N LEU A 210 -0.99 -21.32 -16.06
CA LEU A 210 -1.35 -21.23 -14.64
C LEU A 210 -0.34 -20.38 -13.85
N THR A 211 0.95 -20.47 -14.19
CA THR A 211 2.02 -19.61 -13.66
C THR A 211 1.82 -18.13 -14.01
N ALA A 212 1.49 -17.81 -15.26
CA ALA A 212 1.25 -16.43 -15.67
C ALA A 212 0.01 -15.83 -15.01
N VAL A 213 -1.02 -16.65 -14.79
CA VAL A 213 -2.23 -16.25 -14.05
C VAL A 213 -1.91 -16.05 -12.56
N ALA A 214 -1.17 -16.97 -11.93
CA ALA A 214 -0.74 -16.85 -10.53
C ALA A 214 0.02 -15.54 -10.29
N ALA A 215 1.02 -15.26 -11.12
CA ALA A 215 1.79 -14.02 -11.07
C ALA A 215 0.91 -12.77 -11.30
N ARG A 216 0.03 -12.80 -12.31
CA ARG A 216 -0.89 -11.69 -12.60
C ARG A 216 -1.86 -11.40 -11.46
N MET A 217 -2.27 -12.44 -10.75
CA MET A 217 -3.29 -12.36 -9.71
C MET A 217 -2.69 -12.28 -8.30
N ASN A 218 -1.35 -12.22 -8.18
CA ASN A 218 -0.60 -12.17 -6.93
C ASN A 218 -0.98 -13.30 -5.97
N THR A 219 -0.90 -14.54 -6.47
CA THR A 219 -1.10 -15.80 -5.74
C THR A 219 -0.08 -16.83 -6.25
N THR A 220 -0.08 -18.04 -5.71
CA THR A 220 0.79 -19.12 -6.18
C THR A 220 0.05 -20.11 -7.06
N VAL A 221 0.78 -20.82 -7.93
CA VAL A 221 0.24 -21.94 -8.72
C VAL A 221 -0.40 -22.99 -7.80
N ALA A 222 0.24 -23.29 -6.66
CA ALA A 222 -0.28 -24.23 -5.68
C ALA A 222 -1.64 -23.79 -5.10
N GLN A 223 -1.76 -22.51 -4.70
CA GLN A 223 -3.02 -21.96 -4.21
C GLN A 223 -4.11 -21.96 -5.28
N LEU A 224 -3.79 -21.61 -6.53
CA LEU A 224 -4.74 -21.72 -7.64
C LEU A 224 -5.20 -23.15 -7.88
N ARG A 225 -4.28 -24.13 -7.83
CA ARG A 225 -4.65 -25.54 -8.02
C ARG A 225 -5.58 -26.04 -6.93
N VAL A 226 -5.24 -25.75 -5.68
CA VAL A 226 -6.07 -26.15 -4.52
C VAL A 226 -7.45 -25.50 -4.59
N ALA A 227 -7.50 -24.19 -4.82
CA ALA A 227 -8.76 -23.44 -4.88
C ALA A 227 -9.68 -23.89 -6.02
N ASN A 228 -9.13 -24.44 -7.10
CA ASN A 228 -9.88 -24.83 -8.30
C ASN A 228 -9.93 -26.35 -8.54
N GLY A 229 -9.44 -27.16 -7.59
CA GLY A 229 -9.39 -28.62 -7.73
C GLY A 229 -8.55 -29.12 -8.92
N LEU A 230 -7.56 -28.35 -9.37
CA LEU A 230 -6.76 -28.68 -10.55
C LEU A 230 -5.69 -29.73 -10.22
N ARG A 231 -5.72 -30.84 -10.95
CA ARG A 231 -4.74 -31.92 -10.81
C ARG A 231 -3.44 -31.67 -11.57
N SER A 232 -3.42 -30.70 -12.49
CA SER A 232 -2.25 -30.28 -13.28
C SER A 232 -2.30 -28.76 -13.54
N ASP A 233 -1.28 -28.23 -14.24
CA ASP A 233 -1.19 -26.81 -14.61
C ASP A 233 -1.95 -26.47 -15.91
N LEU A 234 -2.66 -27.44 -16.48
CA LEU A 234 -3.44 -27.26 -17.70
C LEU A 234 -4.69 -26.43 -17.40
N ILE A 235 -4.84 -25.33 -18.14
CA ILE A 235 -6.02 -24.46 -18.10
C ILE A 235 -6.53 -24.18 -19.52
N HIS A 236 -7.84 -23.98 -19.66
CA HIS A 236 -8.49 -23.77 -20.95
C HIS A 236 -9.02 -22.35 -21.10
N ILE A 237 -8.93 -21.79 -22.31
CA ILE A 237 -9.50 -20.47 -22.62
C ILE A 237 -10.99 -20.47 -22.25
N GLY A 238 -11.43 -19.44 -21.53
CA GLY A 238 -12.79 -19.30 -21.01
C GLY A 238 -13.04 -19.99 -19.67
N GLN A 239 -12.10 -20.78 -19.15
CA GLN A 239 -12.19 -21.38 -17.82
C GLN A 239 -12.17 -20.29 -16.75
N ARG A 240 -13.08 -20.37 -15.77
CA ARG A 240 -13.07 -19.49 -14.59
C ARG A 240 -12.25 -20.12 -13.48
N LEU A 241 -11.34 -19.36 -12.91
CA LEU A 241 -10.51 -19.73 -11.77
C LEU A 241 -10.89 -18.87 -10.57
N SER A 242 -11.19 -19.50 -9.45
CA SER A 242 -11.22 -18.89 -8.13
C SER A 242 -9.79 -18.64 -7.65
N VAL A 243 -9.45 -17.39 -7.44
CA VAL A 243 -8.14 -16.92 -7.01
C VAL A 243 -8.26 -16.52 -5.54
N PRO A 244 -7.77 -17.35 -4.60
CA PRO A 244 -7.79 -16.99 -3.20
C PRO A 244 -6.93 -15.73 -3.01
N ALA A 245 -7.44 -14.77 -2.23
CA ALA A 245 -6.60 -13.68 -1.80
C ALA A 245 -5.48 -14.25 -0.92
N ASP A 246 -4.26 -13.76 -1.10
CA ASP A 246 -3.15 -14.13 -0.25
C ASP A 246 -3.40 -13.54 1.15
N SER A 247 -4.15 -14.28 1.97
CA SER A 247 -4.18 -14.03 3.39
C SER A 247 -2.76 -14.30 3.85
N GLY A 248 -2.01 -13.25 4.22
CA GLY A 248 -0.65 -13.31 4.76
C GLY A 248 -0.53 -14.10 6.06
N ARG A 249 -1.07 -15.32 6.09
CA ARG A 249 -0.73 -16.39 7.01
C ARG A 249 0.65 -16.82 6.60
N SER A 250 1.61 -16.12 7.19
CA SER A 250 2.92 -16.66 7.51
C SER A 250 2.81 -18.16 7.73
N SER A 251 3.69 -18.88 7.04
CA SER A 251 4.17 -20.22 7.34
C SER A 251 3.92 -20.63 8.78
N ALA A 252 2.79 -21.30 9.01
CA ALA A 252 2.45 -21.93 10.27
C ALA A 252 1.64 -23.20 10.00
N ALA A 253 2.09 -24.01 9.04
CA ALA A 253 1.60 -25.38 8.85
C ALA A 253 2.52 -26.24 7.95
N THR A 254 3.84 -26.22 8.16
CA THR A 254 4.70 -27.35 7.75
C THR A 254 5.91 -27.47 8.68
N VAL A 255 5.66 -27.65 9.98
CA VAL A 255 6.65 -28.25 10.88
C VAL A 255 6.47 -29.77 10.84
N ALA A 256 7.02 -30.40 9.81
CA ALA A 256 7.53 -31.77 9.87
C ALA A 256 8.20 -32.15 8.54
N SER A 257 9.53 -32.35 8.60
CA SER A 257 10.40 -32.98 7.58
C SER A 257 10.66 -32.16 6.31
N ALA A 258 11.89 -31.86 5.88
CA ALA A 258 13.18 -32.44 6.22
C ALA A 258 14.33 -31.44 5.92
N ASN A 259 15.43 -31.60 6.67
CA ASN A 259 16.71 -30.92 6.52
C ASN A 259 17.21 -30.87 5.06
N ALA A 260 17.13 -29.69 4.45
CA ALA A 260 18.14 -29.18 3.53
C ALA A 260 18.13 -27.66 3.69
N ALA A 261 19.26 -27.05 4.04
CA ALA A 261 19.37 -25.60 4.02
C ALA A 261 19.05 -25.14 2.58
N PRO A 262 18.08 -24.22 2.37
CA PRO A 262 17.81 -23.72 1.03
C PRO A 262 19.09 -23.08 0.51
N ALA A 263 19.54 -23.51 -0.66
CA ALA A 263 20.68 -22.89 -1.33
C ALA A 263 20.28 -21.47 -1.72
N MET A 264 20.72 -20.48 -0.94
CA MET A 264 20.50 -19.07 -1.23
C MET A 264 21.17 -18.72 -2.55
N ARG A 265 20.39 -18.23 -3.52
CA ARG A 265 20.91 -17.81 -4.82
C ARG A 265 21.08 -16.30 -4.82
N GLU A 266 22.32 -15.84 -4.89
CA GLU A 266 22.63 -14.42 -4.98
C GLU A 266 22.57 -13.94 -6.43
N VAL A 267 21.84 -12.84 -6.66
CA VAL A 267 21.75 -12.17 -7.96
C VAL A 267 22.14 -10.72 -7.80
N THR A 268 22.98 -10.24 -8.71
CA THR A 268 23.40 -8.85 -8.77
C THR A 268 22.55 -8.09 -9.79
N HIS A 269 21.87 -7.06 -9.33
CA HIS A 269 20.99 -6.23 -10.15
C HIS A 269 21.57 -4.83 -10.35
N LYS A 270 21.79 -4.42 -11.60
CA LYS A 270 22.23 -3.06 -11.94
C LYS A 270 21.03 -2.18 -12.23
N VAL A 271 20.82 -1.16 -11.39
CA VAL A 271 19.75 -0.16 -11.49
C VAL A 271 19.80 0.53 -12.85
N GLN A 272 18.70 0.43 -13.58
CA GLN A 272 18.45 1.08 -14.85
C GLN A 272 17.69 2.40 -14.64
N ARG A 273 17.66 3.23 -15.68
CA ARG A 273 16.91 4.49 -15.66
C ARG A 273 15.44 4.24 -15.28
N GLY A 274 14.99 4.92 -14.23
CA GLY A 274 13.61 4.83 -13.72
C GLY A 274 13.29 3.56 -12.93
N GLU A 275 14.28 2.78 -12.48
CA GLU A 275 14.04 1.70 -11.51
C GLU A 275 13.87 2.27 -10.09
N THR A 276 12.96 1.66 -9.33
CA THR A 276 12.71 1.94 -7.92
C THR A 276 13.00 0.68 -7.12
N LEU A 277 13.28 0.81 -5.82
CA LEU A 277 13.47 -0.36 -4.96
C LEU A 277 12.29 -1.30 -5.00
N TRP A 278 11.08 -0.77 -5.14
CA TRP A 278 9.88 -1.58 -5.30
C TRP A 278 9.91 -2.40 -6.59
N ARG A 279 10.20 -1.78 -7.75
CA ARG A 279 10.24 -2.50 -9.04
C ARG A 279 11.31 -3.60 -9.04
N ILE A 280 12.41 -3.36 -8.34
CA ILE A 280 13.51 -4.32 -8.20
C ILE A 280 13.10 -5.42 -7.22
N ALA A 281 12.61 -5.08 -6.03
CA ALA A 281 12.16 -6.05 -5.04
C ALA A 281 11.08 -6.98 -5.60
N SER A 282 10.09 -6.43 -6.32
CA SER A 282 9.04 -7.20 -7.00
C SER A 282 9.59 -8.10 -8.10
N ARG A 283 10.57 -7.64 -8.91
CA ARG A 283 11.22 -8.48 -9.94
C ARG A 283 11.89 -9.72 -9.36
N TYR A 284 12.41 -9.60 -8.15
CA TYR A 284 13.18 -10.64 -7.47
C TYR A 284 12.40 -11.30 -6.34
N GLU A 285 11.09 -11.11 -6.28
CA GLU A 285 10.20 -11.77 -5.31
C GLU A 285 10.67 -11.57 -3.85
N THR A 286 11.22 -10.39 -3.56
CA THR A 286 11.66 -9.98 -2.21
C THR A 286 10.94 -8.70 -1.77
N SER A 287 11.19 -8.25 -0.55
CA SER A 287 10.62 -6.99 -0.04
C SER A 287 11.62 -5.84 -0.16
N VAL A 288 11.11 -4.61 -0.25
CA VAL A 288 11.93 -3.40 -0.20
C VAL A 288 12.77 -3.38 1.08
N ASP A 289 12.20 -3.77 2.22
CA ASP A 289 12.93 -3.81 3.49
C ASP A 289 14.07 -4.84 3.49
N VAL A 290 13.84 -6.02 2.91
CA VAL A 290 14.90 -7.03 2.74
C VAL A 290 15.99 -6.50 1.80
N LEU A 291 15.59 -5.95 0.65
CA LEU A 291 16.51 -5.39 -0.34
C LEU A 291 17.34 -4.22 0.24
N ARG A 292 16.74 -3.37 1.08
CA ARG A 292 17.42 -2.29 1.79
C ARG A 292 18.41 -2.81 2.81
N ARG A 293 18.01 -3.78 3.65
CA ARG A 293 18.90 -4.40 4.64
C ARG A 293 20.07 -5.13 3.98
N GLN A 294 19.83 -5.80 2.85
CA GLN A 294 20.89 -6.48 2.10
C GLN A 294 21.90 -5.46 1.52
N ASN A 295 21.46 -4.25 1.16
CA ASN A 295 22.28 -3.28 0.45
C ASN A 295 22.65 -2.05 1.29
N ASP A 296 22.44 -2.10 2.61
CA ASP A 296 22.68 -1.02 3.56
C ASP A 296 22.12 0.35 3.09
N LEU A 297 20.93 0.32 2.49
CA LEU A 297 20.33 1.51 1.88
C LEU A 297 19.64 2.37 2.94
N ALA A 298 20.14 3.60 3.08
CA ALA A 298 19.59 4.60 3.99
C ALA A 298 18.17 5.06 3.61
N GLY A 299 17.76 4.91 2.34
CA GLY A 299 16.48 5.36 1.81
C GLY A 299 16.12 4.69 0.48
N ASP A 300 15.07 5.16 -0.19
CA ASP A 300 14.58 4.57 -1.45
C ASP A 300 15.23 5.16 -2.70
N PHE A 301 16.16 6.08 -2.52
CA PHE A 301 16.91 6.71 -3.60
C PHE A 301 17.89 5.70 -4.22
N LEU A 302 17.77 5.52 -5.54
CA LEU A 302 18.65 4.68 -6.33
C LEU A 302 19.35 5.50 -7.40
N GLN A 303 20.66 5.33 -7.53
CA GLN A 303 21.44 5.93 -8.61
C GLN A 303 21.41 5.04 -9.85
N ILE A 304 21.28 5.63 -11.03
CA ILE A 304 21.38 4.89 -12.29
C ILE A 304 22.78 4.25 -12.37
N GLY A 305 22.82 2.95 -12.61
CA GLY A 305 24.04 2.16 -12.62
C GLY A 305 24.49 1.64 -11.26
N GLN A 306 23.79 1.99 -10.17
CA GLN A 306 23.99 1.39 -8.84
C GLN A 306 23.75 -0.11 -8.91
N THR A 307 24.53 -0.87 -8.17
CA THR A 307 24.42 -2.32 -8.11
C THR A 307 23.82 -2.75 -6.79
N LEU A 308 22.75 -3.55 -6.83
CA LEU A 308 22.08 -4.13 -5.66
C LEU A 308 22.31 -5.64 -5.62
N ARG A 309 22.72 -6.15 -4.46
CA ARG A 309 22.74 -7.56 -4.09
C ARG A 309 21.32 -8.01 -3.75
N VAL A 310 20.85 -9.07 -4.38
CA VAL A 310 19.55 -9.67 -4.09
C VAL A 310 19.75 -11.13 -3.76
N VAL A 311 19.50 -11.50 -2.51
CA VAL A 311 19.55 -12.91 -2.06
C VAL A 311 18.16 -13.50 -2.21
N LEU A 312 18.05 -14.52 -3.07
CA LEU A 312 16.82 -15.26 -3.34
C LEU A 312 16.81 -16.54 -2.50
N ASP A 313 15.69 -16.78 -1.82
CA ASP A 313 15.45 -18.05 -1.16
C ASP A 313 15.05 -19.08 -2.23
N GLY A 314 15.80 -20.18 -2.34
CA GLY A 314 15.69 -21.15 -3.43
C GLY A 314 14.56 -22.16 -3.27
N SER A 315 13.32 -21.73 -3.03
CA SER A 315 12.16 -22.60 -2.80
C SER A 315 11.00 -22.32 -3.74
#